data_AF-B4FIN5-F1
#
_entry.id   AF-B4FIN5-F1
#
_cell.length_a   1.000
_cell.length_b   1.000
_cell.length_c   1.000
_cell.angle_alpha   90.00
_cell.angle_beta   90.00
_cell.angle_gamma   90.00
#
_symmetry.space_group_name_H-M   'P 1'
#
loop_
_entity.id
_entity.type
_entity.pdbx_description
1 polymer ?
#
loop_
_entity_poly.entity_id
_entity_poly.type
_entity_poly.pdbx_seq_one_letter_code
_entity_poly.pdbx_strand_id
1 'polypeptide(L)'
;MKALEEMYPQGEQAEATWAFTVLGYIGKLLFGVVGLIVSIAWVAHIVIYLLIDPPLSSFLNEVFIKLDGVWGLLGTAAFAFFCFYLLIAVIAGEMMLGLKLVFITIHPMKWGGTLMNSFLFNVGLILLCSISVIQFCATAFAYYAQATAAQEIFGHTLQSLRGIKYLYKYNVFQYGFVALAILTLFYYAIFGWRKRKPTGRFQLSN
;
A
#
# COMPACT_ATOMS: atom_id res chain seq x y z
N MET A 1 12.20 12.34 42.70
CA MET A 1 13.29 12.72 41.78
C MET A 1 13.18 11.93 40.48
N LYS A 2 13.40 10.60 40.45
CA LYS A 2 13.25 9.79 39.22
C LYS A 2 11.95 10.01 38.43
N ALA A 3 10.79 10.00 39.08
CA ALA A 3 9.50 10.22 38.41
C ALA A 3 9.28 11.66 37.87
N LEU A 4 10.06 12.64 38.34
CA LEU A 4 10.02 14.02 37.85
C LEU A 4 11.04 14.24 36.71
N GLU A 5 12.20 13.59 36.77
CA GLU A 5 13.20 13.54 35.69
C GLU A 5 12.67 12.76 34.47
N GLU A 6 11.82 11.77 34.68
CA GLU A 6 11.15 11.00 33.62
C GLU A 6 10.00 11.78 32.96
N MET A 7 9.34 12.68 33.71
CA MET A 7 8.25 13.56 33.20
C MET A 7 8.76 14.86 32.56
N TYR A 8 9.93 15.35 33.00
CA TYR A 8 10.65 16.50 32.44
C TYR A 8 12.13 16.15 32.34
N PRO A 9 12.55 15.42 31.28
CA PRO A 9 13.97 15.20 31.04
C PRO A 9 14.63 16.58 30.93
N GLN A 10 15.60 16.87 31.79
CA GLN A 10 16.40 18.10 31.74
C GLN A 10 17.79 17.78 31.19
N GLY A 11 18.31 18.63 30.32
CA GLY A 11 19.64 18.47 29.70
C GLY A 11 19.61 17.66 28.40
N GLU A 12 20.64 16.84 28.19
CA GLU A 12 20.97 16.17 26.91
C GLU A 12 19.85 15.22 26.39
N GLN A 13 19.10 14.58 27.29
CA GLN A 13 17.98 13.72 26.90
C GLN A 13 16.77 14.49 26.36
N ALA A 14 16.57 15.74 26.79
CA ALA A 14 15.51 16.60 26.28
C ALA A 14 15.80 17.03 24.83
N GLU A 15 17.06 17.39 24.56
CA GLU A 15 17.51 17.78 23.23
C GLU A 15 17.53 16.59 22.27
N ALA A 16 17.97 15.41 22.72
CA ALA A 16 17.89 14.19 21.92
C ALA A 16 16.43 13.82 21.59
N THR A 17 15.54 13.85 22.57
CA THR A 17 14.10 13.59 22.36
C THR A 17 13.49 14.60 21.39
N TRP A 18 13.79 15.88 21.56
CA TRP A 18 13.36 16.94 20.65
C TRP A 18 13.90 16.72 19.24
N ALA A 19 15.19 16.44 19.09
CA ALA A 19 15.82 16.15 17.80
C ALA A 19 15.17 14.94 17.10
N PHE A 20 14.91 13.84 17.83
CA PHE A 20 14.20 12.69 17.29
C PHE A 20 12.76 13.00 16.89
N THR A 21 12.04 13.85 17.65
CA THR A 21 10.69 14.26 17.25
C THR A 21 10.70 15.12 15.98
N VAL A 22 11.64 16.07 15.87
CA VAL A 22 11.79 16.93 14.68
C VAL A 22 12.19 16.11 13.46
N LEU A 23 13.19 15.22 13.61
CA LEU A 23 13.57 14.26 12.58
C LEU A 23 12.39 13.36 12.18
N GLY A 24 11.57 12.95 13.14
CA GLY A 24 10.34 12.19 12.89
C GLY A 24 9.31 12.96 12.07
N TYR A 25 9.11 14.26 12.34
CA TYR A 25 8.22 15.10 11.54
C TYR A 25 8.74 15.33 10.12
N ILE A 26 10.04 15.61 9.97
CA ILE A 26 10.69 15.78 8.66
C ILE A 26 10.64 14.47 7.87
N GLY A 27 10.93 13.34 8.53
CA GLY A 27 10.83 12.02 7.93
C GLY A 27 9.42 11.74 7.42
N LYS A 28 8.38 11.98 8.24
CA LYS A 28 6.97 11.82 7.82
C LYS A 28 6.62 12.70 6.61
N LEU A 29 7.14 13.93 6.54
CA LEU A 29 6.93 14.81 5.40
C LEU A 29 7.58 14.24 4.13
N LEU A 30 8.85 13.84 4.21
CA LEU A 30 9.58 13.28 3.08
C LEU A 30 8.94 11.98 2.56
N PHE A 31 8.64 11.04 3.46
CA PHE A 31 7.94 9.80 3.08
C PHE A 31 6.53 10.07 2.54
N GLY A 32 5.84 11.10 3.04
CA GLY A 32 4.55 11.54 2.50
C GLY A 32 4.65 12.06 1.06
N VAL A 33 5.65 12.90 0.77
CA VAL A 33 5.88 13.43 -0.59
C VAL A 33 6.26 12.31 -1.55
N VAL A 34 7.20 11.43 -1.16
CA VAL A 34 7.58 10.26 -1.97
C VAL A 34 6.37 9.37 -2.20
N GLY A 35 5.58 9.07 -1.16
CA GLY A 35 4.36 8.27 -1.29
C GLY A 35 3.34 8.90 -2.23
N LEU A 36 3.18 10.23 -2.22
CA LEU A 36 2.29 10.94 -3.12
C LEU A 36 2.74 10.81 -4.58
N ILE A 37 4.04 10.97 -4.85
CA ILE A 37 4.60 10.80 -6.21
C ILE A 37 4.36 9.37 -6.71
N VAL A 38 4.65 8.36 -5.87
CA VAL A 38 4.47 6.95 -6.22
C VAL A 38 2.99 6.61 -6.43
N SER A 39 2.09 7.15 -5.61
CA SER A 39 0.63 7.01 -5.82
C SER A 39 0.17 7.59 -7.16
N ILE A 40 0.64 8.80 -7.52
CA ILE A 40 0.30 9.42 -8.80
C ILE A 40 0.83 8.58 -9.96
N ALA A 41 2.08 8.11 -9.87
CA ALA A 41 2.67 7.25 -10.88
C ALA A 41 1.89 5.94 -11.06
N TRP A 42 1.41 5.33 -9.97
CA TRP A 42 0.54 4.16 -10.03
C TRP A 42 -0.79 4.44 -10.71
N VAL A 43 -1.49 5.53 -10.34
CA VAL A 43 -2.76 5.90 -10.97
C VAL A 43 -2.56 6.18 -12.46
N ALA A 44 -1.52 6.92 -12.83
CA ALA A 44 -1.18 7.19 -14.23
C ALA A 44 -0.91 5.89 -15.00
N HIS A 45 -0.12 4.97 -14.43
CA HIS A 45 0.16 3.68 -15.03
C HIS A 45 -1.11 2.86 -15.26
N ILE A 46 -2.01 2.82 -14.28
CA ILE A 46 -3.29 2.11 -14.39
C ILE A 46 -4.15 2.70 -15.51
N VAL A 47 -4.27 4.03 -15.60
CA VAL A 47 -5.08 4.69 -16.62
C VAL A 47 -4.51 4.50 -18.02
N ILE A 48 -3.19 4.65 -18.19
CA ILE A 48 -2.53 4.63 -19.51
C ILE A 48 -2.36 3.20 -20.04
N TYR A 49 -2.00 2.25 -19.16
CA TYR A 49 -1.61 0.89 -19.56
C TYR A 49 -2.71 -0.16 -19.36
N LEU A 50 -3.56 -0.02 -18.33
CA LEU A 50 -4.56 -1.05 -17.99
C LEU A 50 -5.99 -0.71 -18.43
N LEU A 51 -6.38 0.57 -18.55
CA LEU A 51 -7.76 0.95 -18.89
C LEU A 51 -8.02 1.14 -20.39
N ILE A 52 -7.00 1.47 -21.18
CA ILE A 52 -7.15 1.82 -22.60
C ILE A 52 -6.64 0.67 -23.46
N ASP A 53 -7.53 0.08 -24.25
CA ASP A 53 -7.20 -0.96 -25.24
C ASP A 53 -7.28 -0.37 -26.66
N PRO A 54 -6.19 -0.28 -27.44
CA PRO A 54 -4.79 -0.66 -27.14
C PRO A 54 -4.07 0.34 -26.20
N PRO A 55 -3.05 -0.09 -25.43
CA PRO A 55 -2.39 0.77 -24.45
C PRO A 55 -1.68 1.95 -25.14
N LEU A 56 -1.89 3.16 -24.61
CA LEU A 56 -1.31 4.39 -25.14
C LEU A 56 0.23 4.41 -25.01
N SER A 57 0.75 3.88 -23.91
CA SER A 57 2.19 3.76 -23.64
C SER A 57 2.43 2.72 -22.54
N SER A 58 3.55 2.01 -22.63
CA SER A 58 3.99 1.08 -21.57
C SER A 58 4.56 1.78 -20.33
N PHE A 59 4.66 3.13 -20.33
CA PHE A 59 5.11 4.03 -19.26
C PHE A 59 6.09 3.42 -18.24
N LEU A 60 5.61 2.95 -17.08
CA LEU A 60 6.50 2.41 -16.03
C LEU A 60 7.26 1.16 -16.48
N ASN A 61 6.68 0.31 -17.33
CA ASN A 61 7.39 -0.85 -17.87
C ASN A 61 8.61 -0.41 -18.69
N GLU A 62 8.48 0.64 -19.52
CA GLU A 62 9.60 1.13 -20.32
C GLU A 62 10.69 1.77 -19.45
N VAL A 63 10.28 2.47 -18.38
CA VAL A 63 11.21 3.00 -17.36
C VAL A 63 12.00 1.85 -16.73
N PHE A 64 11.34 0.78 -16.28
CA PHE A 64 12.02 -0.35 -15.65
C PHE A 64 12.97 -1.09 -16.59
N ILE A 65 12.59 -1.28 -17.86
CA ILE A 65 13.48 -1.87 -18.88
C ILE A 65 14.72 -1.00 -19.10
N LYS A 66 14.56 0.32 -19.18
CA LYS A 66 15.70 1.25 -19.31
C LYS A 66 16.63 1.21 -18.09
N LEU A 67 16.06 1.11 -16.89
CA LEU A 67 16.81 0.97 -15.65
C LEU A 67 17.59 -0.36 -15.59
N ASP A 68 16.96 -1.44 -16.02
CA ASP A 68 17.57 -2.78 -16.12
C ASP A 68 18.76 -2.79 -17.09
N GLY A 69 18.65 -2.05 -18.21
CA GLY A 69 19.74 -1.89 -19.18
C GLY A 69 20.98 -1.15 -18.66
N VAL A 70 20.85 -0.32 -17.62
CA VAL A 70 22.00 0.34 -16.96
C VAL A 70 22.64 -0.61 -15.94
N TRP A 71 21.80 -1.23 -15.11
CA TRP A 71 22.22 -2.25 -14.15
C TRP A 71 21.04 -3.16 -13.84
N GLY A 72 21.15 -4.45 -14.10
CA GLY A 72 20.01 -5.39 -14.01
C GLY A 72 19.36 -5.47 -12.61
N LEU A 73 20.09 -5.10 -11.55
CA LEU A 73 19.51 -5.03 -10.20
C LEU A 73 18.62 -3.79 -10.01
N LEU A 74 18.87 -2.72 -10.75
CA LEU A 74 18.20 -1.44 -10.57
C LEU A 74 16.75 -1.51 -11.07
N GLY A 75 16.52 -2.14 -12.23
CA GLY A 75 15.17 -2.39 -12.74
C GLY A 75 14.34 -3.24 -11.78
N THR A 76 14.90 -4.34 -11.29
CA THR A 76 14.21 -5.27 -10.37
C THR A 76 13.96 -4.64 -8.99
N ALA A 77 14.91 -3.86 -8.46
CA ALA A 77 14.73 -3.10 -7.22
C ALA A 77 13.64 -2.02 -7.34
N ALA A 78 13.60 -1.29 -8.45
CA ALA A 78 12.56 -0.30 -8.71
C ALA A 78 11.18 -0.95 -8.81
N PHE A 79 11.06 -2.07 -9.54
CA PHE A 79 9.83 -2.86 -9.59
C PHE A 79 9.38 -3.34 -8.21
N ALA A 80 10.30 -3.86 -7.40
CA ALA A 80 10.01 -4.31 -6.04
C ALA A 80 9.51 -3.15 -5.16
N PHE A 81 10.13 -1.96 -5.26
CA PHE A 81 9.71 -0.77 -4.54
C PHE A 81 8.24 -0.38 -4.83
N PHE A 82 7.84 -0.39 -6.10
CA PHE A 82 6.44 -0.11 -6.50
C PHE A 82 5.46 -1.19 -5.99
N CYS A 83 5.85 -2.46 -6.02
CA CYS A 83 5.02 -3.56 -5.52
C CYS A 83 4.84 -3.50 -3.99
N PHE A 84 5.93 -3.31 -3.25
CA PHE A 84 5.88 -3.19 -1.79
C PHE A 84 5.13 -1.95 -1.35
N TYR A 85 5.21 -0.85 -2.11
CA TYR A 85 4.41 0.34 -1.85
C TYR A 85 2.90 0.03 -1.83
N LEU A 86 2.38 -0.67 -2.85
CA LEU A 86 0.97 -1.07 -2.87
C LEU A 86 0.63 -2.02 -1.71
N LEU A 87 1.52 -2.97 -1.40
CA LEU A 87 1.29 -3.90 -0.29
C LEU A 87 1.18 -3.16 1.05
N ILE A 88 2.07 -2.21 1.31
CA ILE A 88 2.03 -1.36 2.51
C ILE A 88 0.78 -0.50 2.53
N ALA A 89 0.35 0.05 1.39
CA ALA A 89 -0.89 0.82 1.30
C ALA A 89 -2.13 -0.02 1.64
N VAL A 90 -2.19 -1.28 1.19
CA VAL A 90 -3.28 -2.21 1.53
C VAL A 90 -3.24 -2.59 3.00
N ILE A 91 -2.06 -2.89 3.56
CA ILE A 91 -1.91 -3.19 5.00
C ILE A 91 -2.36 -1.99 5.85
N ALA A 92 -1.98 -0.77 5.46
CA ALA A 92 -2.43 0.45 6.13
C ALA A 92 -3.96 0.63 6.05
N GLY A 93 -4.57 0.29 4.91
CA GLY A 93 -6.02 0.28 4.73
C GLY A 93 -6.72 -0.72 5.65
N GLU A 94 -6.25 -1.96 5.69
CA GLU A 94 -6.77 -3.05 6.56
C GLU A 94 -6.66 -2.69 8.05
N MET A 95 -5.58 -2.04 8.47
CA MET A 95 -5.43 -1.57 9.86
C MET A 95 -6.47 -0.51 10.25
N MET A 96 -6.93 0.30 9.29
CA MET A 96 -7.82 1.44 9.53
C MET A 96 -9.31 1.10 9.32
N LEU A 97 -9.62 0.14 8.46
CA LEU A 97 -10.98 -0.30 8.16
C LEU A 97 -11.43 -1.38 9.16
N GLY A 98 -12.45 -1.05 9.95
CA GLY A 98 -13.20 -2.02 10.75
C GLY A 98 -14.59 -2.21 10.16
N LEU A 99 -14.81 -3.33 9.49
CA LEU A 99 -16.10 -3.68 8.85
C LEU A 99 -16.78 -4.83 9.61
N LYS A 100 -18.10 -4.74 9.78
CA LYS A 100 -18.91 -5.89 10.22
C LYS A 100 -19.41 -6.62 8.98
N LEU A 101 -18.72 -7.68 8.57
CA LEU A 101 -19.26 -8.62 7.59
C LEU A 101 -20.31 -9.51 8.28
N VAL A 102 -21.24 -10.06 7.51
CA VAL A 102 -22.47 -10.74 8.00
C VAL A 102 -22.21 -11.77 9.12
N PHE A 103 -21.07 -12.48 9.08
CA PHE A 103 -20.70 -13.46 10.11
C PHE A 103 -19.38 -13.14 10.84
N ILE A 104 -18.63 -12.11 10.41
CA ILE A 104 -17.31 -11.81 10.95
C ILE A 104 -17.15 -10.31 11.19
N THR A 105 -16.85 -9.93 12.42
CA THR A 105 -16.53 -8.54 12.76
C THR A 105 -15.03 -8.30 12.60
N ILE A 106 -14.66 -7.53 11.58
CA ILE A 106 -13.30 -7.02 11.36
C ILE A 106 -13.10 -5.85 12.33
N HIS A 107 -12.18 -6.03 13.27
CA HIS A 107 -11.84 -4.99 14.24
C HIS A 107 -10.62 -4.22 13.74
N PRO A 108 -10.63 -2.88 13.79
CA PRO A 108 -9.46 -2.10 13.39
C PRO A 108 -8.30 -2.45 14.32
N MET A 109 -7.13 -2.71 13.75
CA MET A 109 -5.97 -3.07 14.54
C MET A 109 -5.45 -1.86 15.31
N LYS A 110 -5.18 -2.07 16.59
CA LYS A 110 -4.55 -1.11 17.49
C LYS A 110 -3.31 -1.75 18.09
N TRP A 111 -2.21 -0.99 18.10
CA TRP A 111 -0.99 -1.43 18.75
C TRP A 111 -1.25 -1.77 20.23
N GLY A 112 -0.87 -2.98 20.66
CA GLY A 112 -1.01 -3.44 22.06
C GLY A 112 -2.45 -3.60 22.58
N GLY A 113 -3.48 -3.39 21.74
CA GLY A 113 -4.88 -3.36 22.17
C GLY A 113 -5.80 -4.31 21.41
N THR A 114 -5.26 -5.20 20.57
CA THR A 114 -6.02 -6.17 19.77
C THR A 114 -5.99 -7.56 20.42
N LEU A 115 -7.17 -8.16 20.54
CA LEU A 115 -7.29 -9.57 20.94
C LEU A 115 -6.58 -10.47 19.92
N MET A 116 -5.90 -11.52 20.39
CA MET A 116 -5.13 -12.45 19.54
C MET A 116 -5.96 -13.07 18.42
N ASN A 117 -7.21 -13.46 18.70
CA ASN A 117 -8.11 -14.03 17.69
C ASN A 117 -8.43 -13.01 16.57
N SER A 118 -8.73 -11.76 16.94
CA SER A 118 -8.97 -10.69 15.97
C SER A 118 -7.72 -10.30 15.19
N PHE A 119 -6.54 -10.38 15.83
CA PHE A 119 -5.26 -10.19 15.17
C PHE A 119 -5.00 -11.26 14.11
N LEU A 120 -5.12 -12.55 14.46
CA LEU A 120 -4.95 -13.66 13.52
C LEU A 120 -5.91 -13.57 12.33
N PHE A 121 -7.16 -13.18 12.59
CA PHE A 121 -8.14 -12.98 11.52
C PHE A 121 -7.72 -11.87 10.54
N ASN A 122 -7.30 -10.70 11.05
CA ASN A 122 -6.83 -9.60 10.20
C ASN A 122 -5.53 -9.94 9.45
N VAL A 123 -4.62 -10.69 10.06
CA VAL A 123 -3.43 -11.20 9.37
C VAL A 123 -3.83 -12.15 8.24
N GLY A 124 -4.82 -13.01 8.45
CA GLY A 124 -5.39 -13.85 7.40
C GLY A 124 -5.93 -13.04 6.22
N LEU A 125 -6.65 -11.94 6.49
CA LEU A 125 -7.13 -11.03 5.44
C LEU A 125 -5.98 -10.36 4.68
N ILE A 126 -4.94 -9.89 5.38
CA ILE A 126 -3.74 -9.32 4.75
C ILE A 126 -3.07 -10.34 3.82
N LEU A 127 -2.94 -11.60 4.25
CA LEU A 127 -2.36 -12.67 3.42
C LEU A 127 -3.21 -12.94 2.17
N LEU A 128 -4.54 -12.99 2.29
CA LEU A 128 -5.43 -13.14 1.14
C LEU A 128 -5.33 -11.96 0.17
N CYS A 129 -5.32 -10.73 0.69
CA CYS A 129 -5.15 -9.51 -0.11
C CYS A 129 -3.78 -9.46 -0.81
N SER A 130 -2.72 -9.99 -0.20
CA SER A 130 -1.39 -10.01 -0.80
C SER A 130 -1.36 -10.76 -2.15
N ILE A 131 -2.13 -11.84 -2.27
CA ILE A 131 -2.26 -12.62 -3.52
C ILE A 131 -2.89 -11.76 -4.61
N SER A 132 -3.96 -11.02 -4.28
CA SER A 132 -4.62 -10.10 -5.22
C SER A 132 -3.70 -8.96 -5.66
N VAL A 133 -2.88 -8.42 -4.76
CA VAL A 133 -1.88 -7.38 -5.10
C VAL A 133 -0.81 -7.94 -6.04
N ILE A 134 -0.29 -9.13 -5.78
CA ILE A 134 0.71 -9.78 -6.65
C ILE A 134 0.12 -10.02 -8.04
N GLN A 135 -1.12 -10.52 -8.10
CA GLN A 135 -1.82 -10.71 -9.37
C GLN A 135 -1.96 -9.39 -10.14
N PHE A 136 -2.38 -8.33 -9.45
CA PHE A 136 -2.53 -7.02 -10.05
C PHE A 136 -1.19 -6.50 -10.60
N CYS A 137 -0.10 -6.60 -9.82
CA CYS A 137 1.23 -6.23 -10.27
C CYS A 137 1.71 -7.05 -11.47
N ALA A 138 1.45 -8.37 -11.52
CA ALA A 138 1.79 -9.21 -12.66
C ALA A 138 1.07 -8.73 -13.94
N THR A 139 -0.22 -8.38 -13.84
CA THR A 139 -0.97 -7.83 -14.98
C THR A 139 -0.52 -6.41 -15.37
N ALA A 140 -0.26 -5.55 -14.40
CA ALA A 140 0.15 -4.16 -14.62
C ALA A 140 1.55 -4.05 -15.24
N PHE A 141 2.44 -4.98 -14.91
CA PHE A 141 3.82 -5.01 -15.39
C PHE A 141 4.10 -6.21 -16.30
N ALA A 142 3.10 -6.68 -17.01
CA ALA A 142 3.19 -7.86 -17.89
C ALA A 142 4.31 -7.77 -18.93
N TYR A 143 4.64 -6.55 -19.39
CA TYR A 143 5.70 -6.32 -20.37
C TYR A 143 7.10 -6.39 -19.76
N TYR A 144 7.29 -5.80 -18.58
CA TYR A 144 8.58 -5.87 -17.86
C TYR A 144 8.84 -7.24 -17.24
N ALA A 145 7.82 -7.84 -16.60
CA ALA A 145 7.92 -9.13 -15.91
C ALA A 145 7.66 -10.33 -16.86
N GLN A 146 7.83 -10.14 -18.17
CA GLN A 146 7.65 -11.20 -19.16
C GLN A 146 8.61 -12.36 -18.86
N ALA A 147 8.15 -13.60 -19.04
CA ALA A 147 8.90 -14.82 -18.75
C ALA A 147 9.29 -15.02 -17.27
N THR A 148 8.64 -14.33 -16.33
CA THR A 148 8.74 -14.66 -14.90
C THR A 148 7.67 -15.67 -14.50
N ALA A 149 7.97 -16.51 -13.51
CA ALA A 149 7.00 -17.50 -12.99
C ALA A 149 5.70 -16.84 -12.50
N ALA A 150 5.78 -15.63 -11.95
CA ALA A 150 4.59 -14.87 -11.56
C ALA A 150 3.70 -14.54 -12.76
N GLN A 151 4.27 -14.12 -13.88
CA GLN A 151 3.50 -13.82 -15.10
C GLN A 151 2.93 -15.09 -15.76
N GLU A 152 3.66 -16.21 -15.70
CA GLU A 152 3.18 -17.50 -16.20
C GLU A 152 1.95 -18.01 -15.41
N ILE A 153 2.01 -17.91 -14.09
CA ILE A 153 0.92 -18.33 -13.21
C ILE A 153 -0.27 -17.37 -13.29
N PHE A 154 -0.04 -16.07 -13.09
CA PHE A 154 -1.12 -15.08 -12.96
C PHE A 154 -1.61 -14.49 -14.29
N GLY A 155 -0.75 -14.46 -15.32
CA GLY A 155 -1.10 -13.96 -16.65
C GLY A 155 -1.64 -15.05 -17.59
N HIS A 156 -0.96 -16.20 -17.69
CA HIS A 156 -1.36 -17.24 -18.66
C HIS A 156 -2.31 -18.27 -18.08
N THR A 157 -2.00 -18.82 -16.90
CA THR A 157 -2.79 -19.92 -16.32
C THR A 157 -4.13 -19.43 -15.78
N LEU A 158 -4.12 -18.34 -15.00
CA LEU A 158 -5.34 -17.78 -14.39
C LEU A 158 -6.33 -17.20 -15.41
N GLN A 159 -5.86 -16.54 -16.47
CA GLN A 159 -6.74 -16.01 -17.52
C GLN A 159 -7.35 -17.11 -18.41
N SER A 160 -6.76 -18.32 -18.40
CA SER A 160 -7.28 -19.46 -19.15
C SER A 160 -8.35 -20.26 -18.39
N LEU A 161 -8.62 -19.97 -17.11
CA LEU A 161 -9.64 -20.68 -16.34
C LEU A 161 -11.05 -20.37 -16.85
N ARG A 162 -11.84 -21.42 -17.09
CA ARG A 162 -13.26 -21.31 -17.50
C ARG A 162 -14.06 -20.61 -16.40
N GLY A 163 -14.75 -19.52 -16.77
CA GLY A 163 -15.53 -18.68 -15.86
C GLY A 163 -14.86 -17.33 -15.58
N ILE A 164 -13.71 -17.34 -14.91
CA ILE A 164 -13.00 -16.12 -14.47
C ILE A 164 -12.39 -15.35 -15.65
N LYS A 165 -12.12 -16.02 -16.78
CA LYS A 165 -11.64 -15.40 -18.02
C LYS A 165 -12.44 -14.17 -18.45
N TYR A 166 -13.75 -14.17 -18.28
CA TYR A 166 -14.59 -13.04 -18.70
C TYR A 166 -14.38 -11.80 -17.82
N LEU A 167 -14.13 -11.98 -16.53
CA LEU A 167 -13.85 -10.86 -15.61
C LEU A 167 -12.54 -10.16 -15.96
N TYR A 168 -11.53 -10.91 -16.41
CA TYR A 168 -10.27 -10.36 -16.91
C TYR A 168 -10.40 -9.76 -18.31
N LYS A 169 -11.19 -10.37 -19.20
CA LYS A 169 -11.41 -9.82 -20.56
C LYS A 169 -12.06 -8.42 -20.53
N TYR A 170 -12.95 -8.17 -19.58
CA TYR A 170 -13.63 -6.89 -19.45
C TYR A 170 -12.94 -5.92 -18.47
N ASN A 171 -11.72 -6.23 -18.00
CA ASN A 171 -10.96 -5.41 -17.05
C ASN A 171 -11.76 -4.98 -15.80
N VAL A 172 -12.71 -5.82 -15.36
CA VAL A 172 -13.69 -5.48 -14.30
C VAL A 172 -12.98 -5.15 -12.99
N PHE A 173 -11.91 -5.88 -12.68
CA PHE A 173 -11.12 -5.68 -11.46
C PHE A 173 -10.37 -4.34 -11.47
N GLN A 174 -9.81 -3.95 -12.62
CA GLN A 174 -9.09 -2.70 -12.79
C GLN A 174 -10.04 -1.50 -12.70
N TYR A 175 -11.20 -1.57 -13.35
CA TYR A 175 -12.26 -0.56 -13.22
C TYR A 175 -12.77 -0.46 -11.78
N GLY A 176 -12.99 -1.60 -11.11
CA GLY A 176 -13.41 -1.63 -9.70
C GLY A 176 -12.39 -0.97 -8.76
N PHE A 177 -11.10 -1.26 -8.95
CA PHE A 177 -10.02 -0.66 -8.18
C PHE A 177 -9.98 0.87 -8.35
N VAL A 178 -10.02 1.36 -9.59
CA VAL A 178 -10.01 2.81 -9.87
C VAL A 178 -11.28 3.49 -9.35
N ALA A 179 -12.45 2.89 -9.54
CA ALA A 179 -13.72 3.44 -9.03
C ALA A 179 -13.72 3.58 -7.50
N LEU A 180 -13.25 2.55 -6.78
CA LEU A 180 -13.13 2.61 -5.32
C LEU A 180 -12.05 3.60 -4.86
N ALA A 181 -10.92 3.70 -5.57
CA ALA A 181 -9.89 4.68 -5.29
C ALA A 181 -10.42 6.12 -5.45
N ILE A 182 -11.18 6.40 -6.51
CA ILE A 182 -11.81 7.70 -6.74
C ILE A 182 -12.86 8.00 -5.67
N LEU A 183 -13.73 7.03 -5.36
CA LEU A 183 -14.78 7.20 -4.35
C LEU A 183 -14.17 7.48 -2.97
N THR A 184 -13.14 6.74 -2.58
CA THR A 184 -12.44 6.96 -1.31
C THR A 184 -11.70 8.30 -1.27
N LEU A 185 -11.10 8.73 -2.38
CA LEU A 185 -10.48 10.05 -2.49
C LEU A 185 -11.51 11.16 -2.29
N PHE A 186 -12.67 11.10 -2.94
CA PHE A 186 -13.75 12.06 -2.72
C PHE A 186 -14.28 12.00 -1.29
N TYR A 187 -14.46 10.81 -0.72
CA TYR A 187 -14.90 10.65 0.66
C TYR A 187 -13.91 11.31 1.66
N TYR A 188 -12.61 11.10 1.50
CA TYR A 188 -11.60 11.72 2.35
C TYR A 188 -11.46 13.23 2.10
N ALA A 189 -11.62 13.71 0.86
CA ALA A 189 -11.62 15.13 0.55
C ALA A 189 -12.77 15.87 1.25
N ILE A 190 -13.98 15.28 1.24
CA ILE A 190 -15.19 15.88 1.82
C ILE A 190 -15.25 15.70 3.34
N PHE A 191 -14.91 14.52 3.86
CA PHE A 191 -15.14 14.16 5.27
C PHE A 191 -13.85 13.96 6.09
N GLY A 192 -12.67 13.97 5.48
CA GLY A 192 -11.39 13.70 6.15
C GLY A 192 -11.05 14.69 7.28
N TRP A 193 -11.60 15.91 7.20
CA TRP A 193 -11.40 16.95 8.21
C TRP A 193 -12.12 16.65 9.53
N ARG A 194 -13.16 15.79 9.53
CA ARG A 194 -13.92 15.44 10.74
C ARG A 194 -13.26 14.37 11.63
N LYS A 195 -12.22 13.67 11.15
CA LYS A 195 -11.58 12.54 11.86
C LYS A 195 -10.20 12.85 12.45
N ARG A 196 -9.91 14.11 12.85
CA ARG A 196 -8.77 14.36 13.74
C ARG A 196 -9.07 13.83 15.14
N LYS A 197 -8.87 12.53 15.36
CA LYS A 197 -8.65 12.03 16.72
C LYS A 197 -7.28 12.57 17.17
N PRO A 198 -7.17 13.21 18.35
CA PRO A 198 -5.86 13.57 18.89
C PRO A 198 -5.07 12.27 19.00
N THR A 199 -3.93 12.21 18.30
CA THR A 199 -3.01 11.08 18.37
C THR A 199 -2.65 10.91 19.83
N GLY A 200 -3.06 9.78 20.41
CA GLY A 200 -2.77 9.45 21.80
C GLY A 200 -1.27 9.60 22.03
N ARG A 201 -0.93 10.26 23.14
CA ARG A 201 0.43 10.32 23.70
C ARG A 201 1.12 8.99 23.47
N PHE A 202 2.38 9.03 22.99
CA PHE A 202 3.32 7.94 23.17
C PHE A 202 3.38 7.62 24.67
N GLN A 203 2.54 6.70 25.14
CA GLN A 203 2.73 6.04 26.42
C GLN A 203 3.81 4.99 26.16
N LEU A 204 5.05 5.41 26.31
CA LEU A 204 6.15 4.51 26.58
C LEU A 204 5.82 3.87 27.94
N SER A 205 5.21 2.68 27.93
CA SER A 205 5.15 1.86 29.13
C SER A 205 6.48 1.13 29.26
N ASN A 206 7.16 1.39 30.38
CA ASN A 206 8.26 0.66 31.02
C ASN A 206 8.85 -0.55 30.28
#